data_AF-A0A1Y2VLI1-F1
#
_entry.id   AF-A0A1Y2VLI1-F1
#
_cell.length_a   1.000
_cell.length_b   1.000
_cell.length_c   1.000
_cell.angle_alpha   90.00
_cell.angle_beta   90.00
_cell.angle_gamma   90.00
#
_symmetry.space_group_name_H-M   'P 1'
#
loop_
_entity.id
_entity.type
_entity.pdbx_description
1 polymer ?
#
loop_
_entity_poly.entity_id
_entity_poly.type
_entity_poly.pdbx_seq_one_letter_code
_entity_poly.pdbx_strand_id
1 'polypeptide(L)'
;MLHGSPKDGDHGSCIRCSQIVYKSLFDSEFPFFFVKGIQLALFRTYAIPTISSLLNKTTSLSSKSSVTRRYSETWALFNEFALSDWGSERWVQAMGRTRGIHAAYRKSGKVREEDMLYTLAVVATQPVRLINSWEWRELTNAELCAIGTLYQALIEAFGIDWRKYLVDITANTSHDSGLRFFNSLYAWQNLYESQVMLHTPANHHLAATAIDLLLWGVPGKYLKQIVTRILVVLMDNPLRTAVGYPAPTTMHQVGVKFILASRRLALKYLFLPRPQFLSSQPTQIDQSRTILTSYIAEPYYVKPTIWNRWGPGAWWWWCLGHPLPTRKSQHFIPEGYLIPDIGPRQGKTAAIQAREEQAVRIALGYEDMNEKDPEGIRPRCHIHGMTILPTR
;
A
#
# COMPACT_ATOMS: atom_id res chain seq x y z
N MET A 1 -41.26 -21.54 18.99
CA MET A 1 -41.29 -20.14 18.56
C MET A 1 -40.31 -19.35 19.43
N LEU A 2 -39.11 -19.11 18.93
CA LEU A 2 -38.23 -18.04 19.39
C LEU A 2 -37.70 -17.39 18.11
N HIS A 3 -38.48 -16.43 17.62
CA HIS A 3 -38.08 -15.53 16.55
C HIS A 3 -37.03 -14.56 17.10
N GLY A 4 -35.81 -14.67 16.59
CA GLY A 4 -34.77 -13.68 16.75
C GLY A 4 -33.90 -13.72 15.51
N SER A 5 -34.26 -12.93 14.49
CA SER A 5 -33.35 -12.62 13.39
C SER A 5 -32.08 -11.99 13.98
N PRO A 6 -30.87 -12.30 13.48
CA PRO A 6 -29.66 -11.63 13.93
C PRO A 6 -29.83 -10.13 13.67
N LYS A 7 -29.90 -9.33 14.73
CA LYS A 7 -29.77 -7.88 14.63
C LYS A 7 -28.32 -7.60 14.28
N ASP A 8 -28.10 -7.04 13.09
CA ASP A 8 -26.90 -6.33 12.63
C ASP A 8 -25.59 -6.82 13.26
N GLY A 9 -25.07 -7.93 12.72
CA GLY A 9 -23.76 -8.47 13.08
C GLY A 9 -22.67 -7.41 12.87
N ASP A 10 -21.95 -7.11 13.95
CA ASP A 10 -20.81 -6.20 14.08
C ASP A 10 -20.00 -6.03 12.78
N HIS A 11 -20.30 -4.97 12.02
CA HIS A 11 -19.59 -4.62 10.78
C HIS A 11 -18.08 -4.48 11.02
N GLY A 12 -17.68 -4.03 12.22
CA GLY A 12 -16.29 -3.94 12.64
C GLY A 12 -15.60 -5.30 12.81
N SER A 13 -16.33 -6.33 13.24
CA SER A 13 -15.83 -7.71 13.33
C SER A 13 -15.47 -8.27 11.95
N CYS A 14 -16.31 -8.03 10.94
CA CYS A 14 -16.05 -8.48 9.56
C CYS A 14 -14.79 -7.82 8.97
N ILE A 15 -14.59 -6.53 9.21
CA ILE A 15 -13.41 -5.79 8.74
C ILE A 15 -12.13 -6.31 9.42
N ARG A 16 -12.17 -6.58 10.73
CA ARG A 16 -11.02 -7.15 11.45
C ARG A 16 -10.64 -8.54 10.93
N CYS A 17 -11.62 -9.42 10.69
CA CYS A 17 -11.37 -10.72 10.06
C CYS A 17 -10.74 -10.57 8.67
N SER A 18 -11.27 -9.63 7.87
CA SER A 18 -10.74 -9.30 6.54
C SER A 18 -9.29 -8.80 6.60
N GLN A 19 -8.97 -8.00 7.62
CA GLN A 19 -7.62 -7.50 7.85
C GLN A 19 -6.63 -8.61 8.24
N ILE A 20 -7.06 -9.62 9.01
CA ILE A 20 -6.21 -10.78 9.34
C ILE A 20 -5.84 -11.55 8.07
N VAL A 21 -6.81 -11.79 7.18
CA VAL A 21 -6.54 -12.42 5.88
C VAL A 21 -5.59 -11.56 5.05
N TYR A 22 -5.86 -10.25 4.93
CA TYR A 22 -5.00 -9.32 4.21
C TYR A 22 -3.54 -9.32 4.73
N LYS A 23 -3.36 -9.30 6.06
CA LYS A 23 -2.05 -9.38 6.71
C LYS A 23 -1.34 -10.68 6.39
N SER A 24 -2.03 -11.82 6.49
CA SER A 24 -1.48 -13.13 6.16
C SER A 24 -1.00 -13.22 4.70
N LEU A 25 -1.76 -12.65 3.77
CA LEU A 25 -1.35 -12.54 2.36
C LEU A 25 -0.07 -11.70 2.20
N PHE A 26 0.01 -10.61 2.96
CA PHE A 26 1.09 -9.63 2.89
C PHE A 26 2.39 -10.11 3.55
N ASP A 27 2.34 -10.72 4.74
CA ASP A 27 3.55 -11.06 5.53
C ASP A 27 4.00 -12.52 5.37
N SER A 28 3.08 -13.42 5.03
CA SER A 28 3.30 -14.86 5.10
C SER A 28 3.14 -15.53 3.75
N GLU A 29 1.97 -15.48 3.13
CA GLU A 29 1.68 -16.26 1.91
C GLU A 29 2.43 -15.73 0.68
N PHE A 30 2.39 -14.42 0.42
CA PHE A 30 2.85 -13.84 -0.84
C PHE A 30 3.69 -12.56 -0.70
N PRO A 31 4.56 -12.37 0.31
CA PRO A 31 5.14 -11.05 0.60
C PRO A 31 5.89 -10.43 -0.57
N PHE A 32 6.53 -11.24 -1.41
CA PHE A 32 7.30 -10.74 -2.53
C PHE A 32 6.39 -10.10 -3.57
N PHE A 33 5.44 -10.85 -4.13
CA PHE A 33 4.55 -10.30 -5.16
C PHE A 33 3.46 -9.38 -4.59
N PHE A 34 3.12 -9.49 -3.30
CA PHE A 34 2.26 -8.53 -2.63
C PHE A 34 2.93 -7.16 -2.58
N VAL A 35 4.15 -7.07 -2.02
CA VAL A 35 4.91 -5.80 -1.95
C VAL A 35 5.22 -5.27 -3.36
N LYS A 36 5.61 -6.14 -4.30
CA LYS A 36 5.83 -5.72 -5.70
C LYS A 36 4.54 -5.22 -6.36
N GLY A 37 3.40 -5.79 -6.01
CA GLY A 37 2.08 -5.34 -6.43
C GLY A 37 1.79 -3.92 -5.96
N ILE A 38 2.03 -3.62 -4.68
CA ILE A 38 1.86 -2.28 -4.13
C ILE A 38 2.83 -1.27 -4.78
N GLN A 39 4.09 -1.66 -4.98
CA GLN A 39 5.08 -0.83 -5.68
C GLN A 39 4.65 -0.50 -7.12
N LEU A 40 4.15 -1.51 -7.84
CA LEU A 40 3.64 -1.35 -9.19
C LEU A 40 2.32 -0.55 -9.22
N ALA A 41 1.47 -0.68 -8.20
CA ALA A 41 0.26 0.12 -8.06
C ALA A 41 0.58 1.61 -7.98
N LEU A 42 1.52 1.98 -7.10
CA LEU A 42 2.01 3.37 -7.00
C LEU A 42 2.59 3.85 -8.33
N PHE A 43 3.43 3.03 -8.98
CA PHE A 43 3.99 3.36 -10.28
C PHE A 43 2.90 3.54 -11.36
N ARG A 44 1.83 2.74 -11.33
CA ARG A 44 0.71 2.81 -12.26
C ARG A 44 -0.06 4.12 -12.16
N THR A 45 -0.06 4.77 -10.99
CA THR A 45 -0.66 6.12 -10.84
C THR A 45 0.09 7.19 -11.63
N TYR A 46 1.37 6.99 -11.92
CA TYR A 46 2.18 7.93 -12.71
C TYR A 46 1.79 7.97 -14.18
N ALA A 47 1.00 6.98 -14.64
CA ALA A 47 0.45 6.94 -15.99
C ALA A 47 -0.86 7.73 -16.14
N ILE A 48 -1.39 8.30 -15.05
CA ILE A 48 -2.61 9.12 -15.09
C ILE A 48 -2.20 10.60 -15.16
N PRO A 49 -2.53 11.33 -16.23
CA PRO A 49 -2.06 12.70 -16.45
C PRO A 49 -2.39 13.71 -15.33
N THR A 50 -3.57 13.61 -14.71
CA THR A 50 -3.96 14.49 -13.61
C THR A 50 -3.10 14.28 -12.37
N ILE A 51 -2.82 13.01 -12.04
CA ILE A 51 -1.95 12.63 -10.92
C ILE A 51 -0.51 13.03 -11.21
N SER A 52 0.06 12.60 -12.34
CA SER A 52 1.47 12.82 -12.67
C SER A 52 1.82 14.31 -12.81
N SER A 53 0.92 15.12 -13.37
CA SER A 53 1.10 16.57 -13.50
C SER A 53 1.17 17.24 -12.12
N LEU A 54 0.29 16.84 -11.20
CA LEU A 54 0.32 17.33 -9.83
C LEU A 54 1.62 16.92 -9.13
N LEU A 55 2.01 15.64 -9.22
CA LEU A 55 3.20 15.12 -8.55
C LEU A 55 4.48 15.79 -9.06
N ASN A 56 4.62 16.03 -10.37
CA ASN A 56 5.75 16.78 -10.92
C ASN A 56 5.78 18.24 -10.43
N LYS A 57 4.62 18.92 -10.37
CA LYS A 57 4.54 20.31 -9.89
C LYS A 57 4.94 20.45 -8.43
N THR A 58 4.68 19.45 -7.60
CA THR A 58 5.06 19.46 -6.18
C THR A 58 6.54 19.17 -5.93
N THR A 59 7.31 18.80 -6.97
CA THR A 59 8.75 18.42 -7.02
C THR A 59 9.21 17.33 -6.05
N SER A 60 8.37 16.95 -5.09
CA SER A 60 8.69 16.05 -3.99
C SER A 60 8.87 14.60 -4.46
N LEU A 61 8.19 14.21 -5.54
CA LEU A 61 8.31 12.86 -6.13
C LEU A 61 9.09 12.84 -7.46
N SER A 62 9.48 14.01 -7.98
CA SER A 62 10.16 14.13 -9.27
C SER A 62 11.61 14.60 -9.15
N SER A 63 12.10 14.91 -7.95
CA SER A 63 13.50 15.20 -7.67
C SER A 63 14.21 14.02 -7.02
N LYS A 64 15.44 13.74 -7.47
CA LYS A 64 16.29 12.68 -6.91
C LYS A 64 16.58 12.87 -5.42
N SER A 65 16.67 14.11 -4.95
CA SER A 65 16.99 14.42 -3.55
C SER A 65 15.84 14.21 -2.56
N SER A 66 14.59 14.18 -3.04
CA SER A 66 13.39 14.06 -2.21
C SER A 66 12.63 12.76 -2.41
N VAL A 67 12.78 12.10 -3.57
CA VAL A 67 12.00 10.90 -3.92
C VAL A 67 12.25 9.73 -2.97
N THR A 68 13.47 9.53 -2.48
CA THR A 68 13.82 8.46 -1.53
C THR A 68 13.10 8.62 -0.20
N ARG A 69 13.08 9.86 0.32
CA ARG A 69 12.35 10.23 1.52
C ARG A 69 10.85 10.04 1.33
N ARG A 70 10.29 10.60 0.25
CA ARG A 70 8.85 10.49 -0.02
C ARG A 70 8.40 9.05 -0.21
N TYR A 71 9.20 8.24 -0.86
CA TYR A 71 8.94 6.81 -0.99
C TYR A 71 8.91 6.12 0.38
N SER A 72 9.86 6.45 1.26
CA SER A 72 9.90 5.93 2.64
C SER A 72 8.71 6.40 3.48
N GLU A 73 8.30 7.67 3.33
CA GLU A 73 7.13 8.24 4.00
C GLU A 73 5.81 7.60 3.52
N THR A 74 5.65 7.38 2.22
CA THR A 74 4.50 6.66 1.66
C THR A 74 4.44 5.22 2.16
N TRP A 75 5.59 4.52 2.18
CA TRP A 75 5.67 3.17 2.73
C TRP A 75 5.32 3.13 4.22
N ALA A 76 5.83 4.08 5.01
CA ALA A 76 5.52 4.21 6.42
C ALA A 76 4.00 4.35 6.64
N LEU A 77 3.35 5.35 6.02
CA LEU A 77 1.90 5.54 6.16
C LEU A 77 1.10 4.33 5.70
N PHE A 78 1.47 3.71 4.56
CA PHE A 78 0.81 2.51 4.07
C PHE A 78 0.84 1.37 5.09
N ASN A 79 1.99 1.08 5.70
CA ASN A 79 2.07 0.05 6.73
C ASN A 79 1.16 0.38 7.92
N GLU A 80 1.08 1.65 8.32
CA GLU A 80 0.25 2.03 9.46
C GLU A 80 -1.25 1.88 9.15
N PHE A 81 -1.78 2.45 8.06
CA PHE A 81 -3.22 2.38 7.80
C PHE A 81 -3.67 1.03 7.21
N ALA A 82 -2.78 0.26 6.57
CA ALA A 82 -3.14 -1.05 6.03
C ALA A 82 -2.95 -2.19 7.05
N LEU A 83 -1.92 -2.10 7.91
CA LEU A 83 -1.51 -3.19 8.79
C LEU A 83 -1.69 -2.89 10.29
N SER A 84 -1.90 -1.65 10.75
CA SER A 84 -2.34 -1.46 12.15
C SER A 84 -3.77 -1.93 12.33
N ASP A 85 -4.10 -2.47 13.51
CA ASP A 85 -5.44 -2.99 13.78
C ASP A 85 -6.53 -1.95 13.51
N TRP A 86 -7.57 -2.37 12.80
CA TRP A 86 -8.68 -1.51 12.39
C TRP A 86 -9.27 -0.74 13.58
N GLY A 87 -9.32 0.59 13.46
CA GLY A 87 -9.85 1.49 14.48
C GLY A 87 -8.96 1.69 15.71
N SER A 88 -7.75 1.12 15.73
CA SER A 88 -6.75 1.44 16.76
C SER A 88 -6.28 2.89 16.65
N GLU A 89 -5.70 3.43 17.73
CA GLU A 89 -5.15 4.79 17.76
C GLU A 89 -4.17 5.05 16.61
N ARG A 90 -3.29 4.09 16.34
CA ARG A 90 -2.30 4.20 15.26
C ARG A 90 -2.94 4.24 13.89
N TRP A 91 -3.96 3.40 13.68
CA TRP A 91 -4.72 3.39 12.44
C TRP A 91 -5.43 4.74 12.22
N VAL A 92 -6.05 5.30 13.26
CA VAL A 92 -6.71 6.61 13.22
C VAL A 92 -5.71 7.72 12.90
N GLN A 93 -4.54 7.75 13.57
CA GLN A 93 -3.49 8.73 13.30
C GLN A 93 -2.97 8.63 11.86
N ALA A 94 -2.79 7.42 11.35
CA ALA A 94 -2.29 7.21 9.98
C ALA A 94 -3.31 7.63 8.93
N MET A 95 -4.58 7.29 9.15
CA MET A 95 -5.67 7.71 8.28
C MET A 95 -5.83 9.23 8.32
N GLY A 96 -5.91 9.83 9.50
CA GLY A 96 -6.00 11.28 9.67
C GLY A 96 -4.81 12.03 9.08
N ARG A 97 -3.59 11.51 9.25
CA ARG A 97 -2.38 12.06 8.61
C ARG A 97 -2.46 12.00 7.09
N THR A 98 -2.84 10.86 6.54
CA THR A 98 -2.94 10.69 5.08
C THR A 98 -4.04 11.58 4.50
N ARG A 99 -5.19 11.69 5.16
CA ARG A 99 -6.26 12.63 4.80
C ARG A 99 -5.80 14.08 4.86
N GLY A 100 -5.11 14.46 5.93
CA GLY A 100 -4.59 15.82 6.13
C GLY A 100 -3.60 16.26 5.04
N ILE A 101 -2.74 15.35 4.57
CA ILE A 101 -1.82 15.59 3.45
C ILE A 101 -2.59 15.91 2.15
N HIS A 102 -3.72 15.23 1.90
CA HIS A 102 -4.51 15.41 0.68
C HIS A 102 -5.57 16.51 0.80
N ALA A 103 -5.94 16.94 2.01
CA ALA A 103 -7.09 17.82 2.27
C ALA A 103 -7.07 19.13 1.46
N ALA A 104 -5.94 19.85 1.47
CA ALA A 104 -5.81 21.11 0.74
C ALA A 104 -5.89 20.91 -0.80
N TYR A 105 -5.35 19.80 -1.30
CA TYR A 105 -5.38 19.49 -2.72
C TYR A 105 -6.77 19.04 -3.18
N ARG A 106 -7.51 18.28 -2.35
CA ARG A 106 -8.91 17.92 -2.60
C ARG A 106 -9.80 19.17 -2.58
N LYS A 107 -9.66 20.02 -1.57
CA LYS A 107 -10.43 21.27 -1.45
C LYS A 107 -10.21 22.22 -2.64
N SER A 108 -9.01 22.23 -3.21
CA SER A 108 -8.69 23.05 -4.39
C SER A 108 -9.01 22.37 -5.74
N GLY A 109 -9.58 21.16 -5.73
CA GLY A 109 -9.90 20.38 -6.94
C GLY A 109 -8.69 19.82 -7.68
N LYS A 110 -7.47 19.93 -7.12
CA LYS A 110 -6.23 19.42 -7.73
C LYS A 110 -6.09 17.91 -7.57
N VAL A 111 -6.59 17.35 -6.48
CA VAL A 111 -6.76 15.91 -6.28
C VAL A 111 -8.24 15.60 -6.47
N ARG A 112 -8.57 14.94 -7.59
CA ARG A 112 -9.94 14.57 -7.95
C ARG A 112 -10.39 13.37 -7.13
N GLU A 113 -11.70 13.27 -6.92
CA GLU A 113 -12.32 12.17 -6.18
C GLU A 113 -12.04 10.81 -6.87
N GLU A 114 -12.20 10.75 -8.20
CA GLU A 114 -11.89 9.59 -9.03
C GLU A 114 -10.41 9.22 -9.01
N ASP A 115 -9.49 10.17 -8.89
CA ASP A 115 -8.05 9.90 -8.82
C ASP A 115 -7.68 9.23 -7.49
N MET A 116 -8.36 9.63 -6.40
CA MET A 116 -8.24 8.98 -5.08
C MET A 116 -8.82 7.57 -5.10
N LEU A 117 -10.01 7.39 -5.67
CA LEU A 117 -10.63 6.06 -5.83
C LEU A 117 -9.76 5.15 -6.69
N TYR A 118 -9.24 5.65 -7.81
CA TYR A 118 -8.33 4.93 -8.69
C TYR A 118 -7.06 4.49 -7.96
N THR A 119 -6.47 5.37 -7.16
CA THR A 119 -5.27 5.05 -6.37
C THR A 119 -5.54 3.89 -5.42
N LEU A 120 -6.65 3.90 -4.68
CA LEU A 120 -6.99 2.78 -3.79
C LEU A 120 -7.37 1.51 -4.55
N ALA A 121 -8.03 1.64 -5.71
CA ALA A 121 -8.36 0.53 -6.59
C ALA A 121 -7.11 -0.21 -7.06
N VAL A 122 -6.11 0.50 -7.61
CA VAL A 122 -4.87 -0.14 -8.06
C VAL A 122 -4.08 -0.75 -6.91
N VAL A 123 -4.11 -0.14 -5.72
CA VAL A 123 -3.44 -0.67 -4.53
C VAL A 123 -4.12 -1.97 -4.05
N ALA A 124 -5.44 -2.09 -4.20
CA ALA A 124 -6.18 -3.33 -3.91
C ALA A 124 -5.93 -4.43 -4.96
N THR A 125 -5.97 -4.08 -6.24
CA THR A 125 -6.08 -5.06 -7.34
C THR A 125 -4.72 -5.46 -7.93
N GLN A 126 -3.71 -4.59 -7.90
CA GLN A 126 -2.42 -4.88 -8.52
C GLN A 126 -1.65 -6.02 -7.80
N PRO A 127 -1.65 -6.13 -6.45
CA PRO A 127 -1.15 -7.32 -5.76
C PRO A 127 -1.83 -8.60 -6.24
N VAL A 128 -3.16 -8.62 -6.27
CA VAL A 128 -3.97 -9.76 -6.73
C VAL A 128 -3.55 -10.19 -8.14
N ARG A 129 -3.43 -9.23 -9.05
CA ARG A 129 -3.04 -9.49 -10.44
C ARG A 129 -1.65 -10.13 -10.56
N LEU A 130 -0.66 -9.64 -9.81
CA LEU A 130 0.69 -10.20 -9.85
C LEU A 130 0.76 -11.58 -9.18
N ILE A 131 0.06 -11.76 -8.06
CA ILE A 131 -0.02 -13.04 -7.35
C ILE A 131 -0.63 -14.10 -8.26
N ASN A 132 -1.80 -13.84 -8.85
CA ASN A 132 -2.48 -14.79 -9.72
C ASN A 132 -1.66 -15.12 -10.98
N SER A 133 -0.81 -14.20 -11.43
CA SER A 133 0.05 -14.43 -12.60
C SER A 133 1.30 -15.26 -12.27
N TRP A 134 1.94 -15.01 -11.12
CA TRP A 134 3.34 -15.41 -10.90
C TRP A 134 3.62 -16.14 -9.59
N GLU A 135 2.65 -16.24 -8.67
CA GLU A 135 2.80 -17.03 -7.45
C GLU A 135 2.34 -18.49 -7.64
N TRP A 136 2.64 -19.31 -6.64
CA TRP A 136 2.41 -20.76 -6.65
C TRP A 136 0.93 -21.16 -6.74
N ARG A 137 0.01 -20.27 -6.31
CA ARG A 137 -1.44 -20.38 -6.49
C ARG A 137 -2.08 -19.01 -6.74
N GLU A 138 -3.33 -19.04 -7.19
CA GLU A 138 -4.21 -17.87 -7.25
C GLU A 138 -4.86 -17.61 -5.89
N LEU A 139 -5.33 -16.38 -5.69
CA LEU A 139 -6.18 -16.04 -4.56
C LEU A 139 -7.57 -16.64 -4.70
N THR A 140 -8.08 -17.16 -3.58
CA THR A 140 -9.42 -17.72 -3.45
C THR A 140 -10.49 -16.63 -3.41
N ASN A 141 -11.74 -16.98 -3.70
CA ASN A 141 -12.87 -16.06 -3.57
C ASN A 141 -13.03 -15.50 -2.14
N ALA A 142 -12.68 -16.28 -1.11
CA ALA A 142 -12.70 -15.82 0.28
C ALA A 142 -11.63 -14.75 0.55
N GLU A 143 -10.42 -14.92 0.01
CA GLU A 143 -9.35 -13.92 0.09
C GLU A 143 -9.70 -12.65 -0.69
N LEU A 144 -10.29 -12.79 -1.88
CA LEU A 144 -10.79 -11.64 -2.65
C LEU A 144 -11.93 -10.92 -1.94
N CYS A 145 -12.83 -11.66 -1.28
CA CYS A 145 -13.89 -11.09 -0.45
C CYS A 145 -13.31 -10.27 0.69
N ALA A 146 -12.33 -10.81 1.43
CA ALA A 146 -11.64 -10.08 2.49
C ALA A 146 -10.95 -8.80 1.99
N ILE A 147 -10.24 -8.86 0.85
CA ILE A 147 -9.63 -7.67 0.24
C ILE A 147 -10.71 -6.65 -0.11
N GLY A 148 -11.81 -7.08 -0.74
CA GLY A 148 -12.92 -6.22 -1.11
C GLY A 148 -13.58 -5.54 0.08
N THR A 149 -13.90 -6.29 1.14
CA THR A 149 -14.47 -5.76 2.39
C THR A 149 -13.54 -4.74 3.05
N LEU A 150 -12.24 -5.05 3.16
CA LEU A 150 -11.27 -4.14 3.76
C LEU A 150 -11.11 -2.86 2.94
N TYR A 151 -10.99 -2.96 1.62
CA TYR A 151 -10.80 -1.78 0.77
C TYR A 151 -12.06 -0.94 0.63
N GLN A 152 -13.25 -1.53 0.68
CA GLN A 152 -14.49 -0.77 0.79
C GLN A 152 -14.46 0.12 2.03
N ALA A 153 -14.13 -0.46 3.19
CA ALA A 153 -14.05 0.28 4.44
C ALA A 153 -12.93 1.34 4.40
N LEU A 154 -11.76 1.04 3.82
CA LEU A 154 -10.66 2.01 3.67
C LEU A 154 -11.08 3.19 2.77
N ILE A 155 -11.73 2.94 1.64
CA ILE A 155 -12.21 3.97 0.71
C ILE A 155 -13.21 4.89 1.43
N GLU A 156 -14.13 4.32 2.21
CA GLU A 156 -15.08 5.09 3.03
C GLU A 156 -14.36 5.90 4.13
N ALA A 157 -13.35 5.32 4.78
CA ALA A 157 -12.52 6.01 5.77
C ALA A 157 -11.68 7.15 5.17
N PHE A 158 -11.29 7.05 3.90
CA PHE A 158 -10.69 8.16 3.14
C PHE A 158 -11.71 9.24 2.74
N GLY A 159 -13.00 9.05 3.05
CA GLY A 159 -14.08 9.96 2.73
C GLY A 159 -14.26 10.10 1.22
N ILE A 160 -14.22 8.98 0.50
CA ILE A 160 -14.42 8.91 -0.95
C ILE A 160 -15.83 8.37 -1.20
N ASP A 161 -16.63 9.12 -1.94
CA ASP A 161 -17.96 8.67 -2.35
C ASP A 161 -17.88 7.73 -3.57
N TRP A 162 -17.56 6.46 -3.28
CA TRP A 162 -17.41 5.43 -4.31
C TRP A 162 -18.73 5.06 -5.00
N ARG A 163 -19.89 5.34 -4.37
CA ARG A 163 -21.22 4.92 -4.87
C ARG A 163 -21.58 5.56 -6.21
N LYS A 164 -21.05 6.77 -6.45
CA LYS A 164 -21.14 7.46 -7.75
C LYS A 164 -20.47 6.70 -8.89
N TYR A 165 -19.44 5.90 -8.58
CA TYR A 165 -18.57 5.27 -9.57
C TYR A 165 -18.89 3.78 -9.76
N LEU A 166 -19.34 3.09 -8.71
CA LEU A 166 -19.64 1.65 -8.73
C LEU A 166 -21.16 1.41 -8.62
N VAL A 167 -21.89 1.84 -9.64
CA VAL A 167 -23.38 1.82 -9.67
C VAL A 167 -23.94 0.38 -9.62
N ASP A 168 -23.22 -0.60 -10.16
CA ASP A 168 -23.67 -2.00 -10.21
C ASP A 168 -23.81 -2.64 -8.80
N ILE A 169 -23.13 -2.08 -7.80
CA ILE A 169 -23.20 -2.56 -6.41
C ILE A 169 -24.42 -1.98 -5.70
N THR A 170 -24.71 -0.69 -5.89
CA THR A 170 -25.74 0.04 -5.13
C THR A 170 -27.15 -0.49 -5.40
N ALA A 171 -27.35 -1.21 -6.52
CA ALA A 171 -28.63 -1.77 -6.92
C ALA A 171 -29.02 -3.08 -6.19
N ASN A 172 -28.15 -3.76 -5.44
CA ASN A 172 -28.48 -5.10 -4.92
C ASN A 172 -27.80 -5.48 -3.59
N THR A 173 -28.59 -5.82 -2.57
CA THR A 173 -28.24 -5.99 -1.13
C THR A 173 -27.93 -7.44 -0.71
N SER A 174 -27.07 -8.15 -1.44
CA SER A 174 -26.70 -9.56 -1.13
C SER A 174 -25.51 -9.71 -0.16
N HIS A 175 -25.44 -10.85 0.54
CA HIS A 175 -24.40 -11.22 1.53
C HIS A 175 -22.93 -11.28 1.02
N ASP A 176 -22.66 -11.41 -0.28
CA ASP A 176 -21.30 -11.36 -0.87
C ASP A 176 -20.84 -9.92 -1.20
N SER A 177 -20.97 -9.00 -0.25
CA SER A 177 -20.66 -7.59 -0.48
C SER A 177 -19.19 -7.37 -0.85
N GLY A 178 -18.27 -8.02 -0.15
CA GLY A 178 -16.82 -7.85 -0.35
C GLY A 178 -16.34 -8.35 -1.71
N LEU A 179 -16.66 -9.58 -2.11
CA LEU A 179 -16.22 -10.14 -3.39
C LEU A 179 -16.81 -9.36 -4.58
N ARG A 180 -18.09 -9.01 -4.52
CA ARG A 180 -18.73 -8.17 -5.53
C ARG A 180 -18.07 -6.79 -5.59
N PHE A 181 -17.80 -6.19 -4.43
CA PHE A 181 -17.11 -4.90 -4.36
C PHE A 181 -15.75 -4.95 -5.02
N PHE A 182 -14.93 -5.96 -4.72
CA PHE A 182 -13.63 -6.14 -5.36
C PHE A 182 -13.74 -6.24 -6.89
N ASN A 183 -14.65 -7.08 -7.39
CA ASN A 183 -14.84 -7.28 -8.83
C ASN A 183 -15.32 -6.00 -9.53
N SER A 184 -16.28 -5.29 -8.95
CA SER A 184 -16.76 -4.00 -9.48
C SER A 184 -15.69 -2.91 -9.42
N LEU A 185 -14.90 -2.85 -8.34
CA LEU A 185 -13.77 -1.92 -8.23
C LEU A 185 -12.71 -2.20 -9.30
N TYR A 186 -12.41 -3.47 -9.57
CA TYR A 186 -11.47 -3.87 -10.61
C TYR A 186 -11.99 -3.57 -12.01
N ALA A 187 -13.27 -3.83 -12.28
CA ALA A 187 -13.91 -3.49 -13.55
C ALA A 187 -13.90 -1.98 -13.79
N TRP A 188 -14.29 -1.19 -12.77
CA TRP A 188 -14.26 0.26 -12.83
C TRP A 188 -12.84 0.80 -13.06
N GLN A 189 -11.83 0.26 -12.38
CA GLN A 189 -10.44 0.63 -12.59
C GLN A 189 -10.02 0.42 -14.05
N ASN A 190 -10.28 -0.76 -14.62
CA ASN A 190 -9.93 -1.05 -16.01
C ASN A 190 -10.62 -0.08 -16.99
N LEU A 191 -11.89 0.26 -16.74
CA LEU A 191 -12.62 1.24 -17.53
C LEU A 191 -11.99 2.64 -17.41
N TYR A 192 -11.72 3.09 -16.19
CA TYR A 192 -11.08 4.37 -15.92
C TYR A 192 -9.72 4.46 -16.62
N GLU A 193 -8.87 3.43 -16.50
CA GLU A 193 -7.58 3.39 -17.19
C GLU A 193 -7.72 3.46 -18.71
N SER A 194 -8.68 2.73 -19.29
CA SER A 194 -8.91 2.77 -20.74
C SER A 194 -9.31 4.15 -21.27
N GLN A 195 -9.88 5.00 -20.41
CA GLN A 195 -10.35 6.34 -20.76
C GLN A 195 -9.29 7.42 -20.53
N VAL A 196 -8.48 7.30 -19.48
CA VAL A 196 -7.61 8.40 -19.03
C VAL A 196 -6.12 8.12 -19.08
N MET A 197 -5.71 6.84 -19.15
CA MET A 197 -4.29 6.47 -19.15
C MET A 197 -3.68 6.81 -20.52
N LEU A 198 -2.92 7.90 -20.56
CA LEU A 198 -2.37 8.47 -21.79
C LEU A 198 -0.93 8.91 -21.56
N HIS A 199 -0.09 8.80 -22.60
CA HIS A 199 1.27 9.32 -22.55
C HIS A 199 1.33 10.84 -22.42
N THR A 200 2.10 11.32 -21.44
CA THR A 200 2.52 12.72 -21.33
C THR A 200 3.99 12.82 -20.94
N PRO A 201 4.70 13.91 -21.29
CA PRO A 201 6.08 14.13 -20.82
C PRO A 201 6.21 14.11 -19.30
N ALA A 202 5.18 14.58 -18.59
CA ALA A 202 5.10 14.53 -17.13
C ALA A 202 5.09 13.07 -16.61
N ASN A 203 4.29 12.19 -17.22
CA ASN A 203 4.26 10.77 -16.87
C ASN A 203 5.64 10.13 -17.05
N HIS A 204 6.28 10.39 -18.20
CA HIS A 204 7.58 9.81 -18.52
C HIS A 204 8.65 10.25 -17.52
N HIS A 205 8.71 11.55 -17.19
CA HIS A 205 9.66 12.08 -16.21
C HIS A 205 9.51 11.42 -14.83
N LEU A 206 8.27 11.28 -14.36
CA LEU A 206 7.98 10.68 -13.06
C LEU A 206 8.31 9.18 -13.04
N ALA A 207 7.94 8.47 -14.11
CA ALA A 207 8.26 7.06 -14.29
C ALA A 207 9.77 6.80 -14.37
N ALA A 208 10.51 7.64 -15.09
CA ALA A 208 11.98 7.56 -15.16
C ALA A 208 12.63 7.79 -13.79
N THR A 209 12.14 8.78 -13.04
CA THR A 209 12.62 9.04 -11.66
C THR A 209 12.34 7.86 -10.73
N ALA A 210 11.18 7.23 -10.86
CA ALA A 210 10.81 6.06 -10.06
C ALA A 210 11.61 4.80 -10.44
N ILE A 211 11.87 4.59 -11.73
CA ILE A 211 12.77 3.52 -12.18
C ILE A 211 14.19 3.77 -11.67
N ASP A 212 14.70 5.01 -11.73
CA ASP A 212 16.00 5.38 -11.15
C ASP A 212 16.07 5.04 -9.66
N LEU A 213 14.99 5.26 -8.90
CA LEU A 213 14.88 4.87 -7.50
C LEU A 213 14.92 3.33 -7.32
N LEU A 214 14.20 2.56 -8.14
CA LEU A 214 14.23 1.09 -8.09
C LEU A 214 15.61 0.52 -8.46
N LEU A 215 16.32 1.20 -9.36
CA LEU A 215 17.66 0.86 -9.80
C LEU A 215 18.77 1.35 -8.86
N TRP A 216 18.39 1.97 -7.73
CA TRP A 216 19.34 2.49 -6.75
C TRP A 216 20.32 1.39 -6.31
N GLY A 217 19.82 0.19 -5.97
CA GLY A 217 20.65 -0.95 -5.56
C GLY A 217 21.29 -1.79 -6.67
N VAL A 218 21.34 -1.29 -7.91
CA VAL A 218 21.86 -2.03 -9.07
C VAL A 218 23.19 -1.44 -9.53
N PRO A 219 24.32 -2.19 -9.49
CA PRO A 219 25.63 -1.68 -9.91
C PRO A 219 25.74 -1.44 -11.42
N GLY A 220 26.41 -0.36 -11.80
CA GLY A 220 26.86 -0.13 -13.17
C GLY A 220 25.74 0.13 -14.20
N LYS A 221 26.12 0.66 -15.36
CA LYS A 221 25.16 1.08 -16.41
C LYS A 221 24.50 -0.12 -17.11
N TYR A 222 25.26 -1.18 -17.38
CA TYR A 222 24.77 -2.33 -18.15
C TYR A 222 23.73 -3.15 -17.36
N LEU A 223 24.00 -3.43 -16.08
CA LEU A 223 23.04 -4.16 -15.26
C LEU A 223 21.79 -3.34 -15.01
N LYS A 224 21.92 -2.02 -14.81
CA LYS A 224 20.76 -1.10 -14.76
C LYS A 224 19.88 -1.23 -15.99
N GLN A 225 20.46 -1.25 -17.20
CA GLN A 225 19.69 -1.46 -18.43
C GLN A 225 18.99 -2.81 -18.49
N ILE A 226 19.64 -3.89 -18.04
CA ILE A 226 19.02 -5.23 -17.97
C ILE A 226 17.83 -5.19 -17.02
N VAL A 227 18.01 -4.65 -15.81
CA VAL A 227 16.93 -4.55 -14.82
C VAL A 227 15.80 -3.63 -15.30
N THR A 228 16.09 -2.51 -15.97
CA THR A 228 15.07 -1.68 -16.62
C THR A 228 14.23 -2.50 -17.60
N ARG A 229 14.86 -3.33 -18.44
CA ARG A 229 14.12 -4.18 -19.40
C ARG A 229 13.25 -5.21 -18.69
N ILE A 230 13.71 -5.78 -17.58
CA ILE A 230 12.90 -6.69 -16.75
C ILE A 230 11.69 -5.95 -16.16
N LEU A 231 11.89 -4.75 -15.61
CA LEU A 231 10.80 -3.91 -15.09
C LEU A 231 9.79 -3.57 -16.18
N VAL A 232 10.24 -3.26 -17.40
CA VAL A 232 9.37 -2.99 -18.55
C VAL A 232 8.57 -4.23 -18.97
N VAL A 233 9.10 -5.45 -18.82
CA VAL A 233 8.33 -6.68 -19.07
C VAL A 233 7.21 -6.89 -18.06
N LEU A 234 7.38 -6.41 -16.82
CA LEU A 234 6.34 -6.48 -15.78
C LEU A 234 5.23 -5.45 -15.99
N MET A 235 5.45 -4.43 -16.83
CA MET A 235 4.42 -3.47 -17.22
C MET A 235 3.55 -4.04 -18.33
N ASP A 236 2.23 -3.87 -18.21
CA ASP A 236 1.35 -4.15 -19.32
C ASP A 236 1.40 -3.06 -20.40
N ASN A 237 0.82 -3.38 -21.57
CA ASN A 237 0.87 -2.49 -22.72
C ASN A 237 0.31 -1.08 -22.45
N PRO A 238 -0.86 -0.91 -21.78
CA PRO A 238 -1.38 0.42 -21.46
C PRO A 238 -0.41 1.23 -20.59
N LEU A 239 0.06 0.67 -19.47
CA LEU A 239 0.99 1.34 -18.56
C LEU A 239 2.29 1.71 -19.28
N ARG A 240 2.92 0.73 -19.93
CA ARG A 240 4.19 0.90 -20.64
C ARG A 240 4.11 2.02 -21.69
N THR A 241 3.01 2.06 -22.46
CA THR A 241 2.80 3.07 -23.49
C THR A 241 2.59 4.45 -22.86
N ALA A 242 1.79 4.53 -21.80
CA ALA A 242 1.51 5.79 -21.10
C ALA A 242 2.70 6.37 -20.33
N VAL A 243 3.66 5.55 -19.89
CA VAL A 243 4.92 6.03 -19.30
C VAL A 243 6.05 6.18 -20.33
N GLY A 244 5.81 5.85 -21.60
CA GLY A 244 6.74 6.12 -22.71
C GLY A 244 7.93 5.16 -22.79
N TYR A 245 7.78 3.90 -22.37
CA TYR A 245 8.83 2.89 -22.54
C TYR A 245 8.61 2.03 -23.80
N PRO A 246 9.69 1.69 -24.54
CA PRO A 246 9.58 0.86 -25.74
C PRO A 246 9.12 -0.56 -25.37
N ALA A 247 8.49 -1.23 -26.33
CA ALA A 247 8.07 -2.62 -26.13
C ALA A 247 9.31 -3.51 -25.87
N PRO A 248 9.27 -4.39 -24.85
CA PRO A 248 10.39 -5.29 -24.59
C PRO A 248 10.48 -6.33 -25.71
N THR A 249 11.70 -6.70 -26.11
CA THR A 249 11.88 -7.74 -27.14
C THR A 249 11.35 -9.09 -26.66
N THR A 250 10.91 -9.93 -27.59
CA THR A 250 10.36 -11.26 -27.29
C THR A 250 11.29 -12.10 -26.42
N MET A 251 12.61 -12.00 -26.64
CA MET A 251 13.62 -12.68 -25.82
C MET A 251 13.55 -12.27 -24.35
N HIS A 252 13.47 -10.97 -24.04
CA HIS A 252 13.37 -10.52 -22.64
C HIS A 252 12.04 -10.95 -22.02
N GLN A 253 10.94 -10.91 -22.79
CA GLN A 253 9.64 -11.38 -22.30
C GLN A 253 9.66 -12.86 -21.96
N VAL A 254 10.17 -13.71 -22.85
CA VAL A 254 10.29 -15.16 -22.64
C VAL A 254 11.22 -15.45 -21.46
N GLY A 255 12.38 -14.79 -21.38
CA GLY A 255 13.33 -14.99 -20.28
C GLY A 255 12.75 -14.64 -18.91
N VAL A 256 12.09 -13.50 -18.78
CA VAL A 256 11.44 -13.11 -17.51
C VAL A 256 10.31 -14.08 -17.16
N LYS A 257 9.44 -14.41 -18.12
CA LYS A 257 8.35 -15.37 -17.90
C LYS A 257 8.88 -16.74 -17.48
N PHE A 258 9.97 -17.19 -18.08
CA PHE A 258 10.64 -18.45 -17.72
C PHE A 258 11.15 -18.40 -16.28
N ILE A 259 11.89 -17.35 -15.88
CA ILE A 259 12.38 -17.19 -14.51
C ILE A 259 11.23 -17.20 -13.49
N LEU A 260 10.15 -16.47 -13.78
CA LEU A 260 8.98 -16.41 -12.90
C LEU A 260 8.23 -17.75 -12.84
N ALA A 261 8.10 -18.46 -13.96
CA ALA A 261 7.51 -19.79 -14.00
C ALA A 261 8.36 -20.82 -13.24
N SER A 262 9.69 -20.77 -13.37
CA SER A 262 10.61 -21.61 -12.60
C SER A 262 10.50 -21.33 -11.10
N ARG A 263 10.44 -20.05 -10.69
CA ARG A 263 10.19 -19.66 -9.29
C ARG A 263 8.86 -20.21 -8.80
N ARG A 264 7.79 -20.06 -9.59
CA ARG A 264 6.44 -20.57 -9.27
C ARG A 264 6.46 -22.07 -8.99
N LEU A 265 7.11 -22.86 -9.87
CA LEU A 265 7.23 -24.30 -9.71
C LEU A 265 8.07 -24.68 -8.48
N ALA A 266 9.20 -23.98 -8.27
CA ALA A 266 10.03 -24.20 -7.10
C ALA A 266 9.24 -23.95 -5.81
N LEU A 267 8.56 -22.81 -5.69
CA LEU A 267 7.73 -22.48 -4.51
C LEU A 267 6.63 -23.50 -4.27
N LYS A 268 6.01 -24.02 -5.34
CA LYS A 268 4.91 -24.99 -5.21
C LYS A 268 5.37 -26.37 -4.73
N TYR A 269 6.55 -26.83 -5.14
CA TYR A 269 6.96 -28.23 -4.94
C TYR A 269 8.19 -28.42 -4.04
N LEU A 270 9.03 -27.38 -3.86
CA LEU A 270 10.30 -27.48 -3.13
C LEU A 270 10.30 -26.71 -1.81
N PHE A 271 9.40 -25.74 -1.64
CA PHE A 271 9.34 -24.93 -0.42
C PHE A 271 8.17 -25.36 0.45
N LEU A 272 8.42 -25.40 1.76
CA LEU A 272 7.37 -25.61 2.76
C LEU A 272 6.62 -24.29 3.04
N PRO A 273 5.37 -24.37 3.54
CA PRO A 273 4.65 -23.21 4.05
C PRO A 273 5.51 -22.43 5.03
N ARG A 274 5.48 -21.10 4.94
CA ARG A 274 6.31 -20.26 5.79
C ARG A 274 5.78 -20.29 7.23
N PRO A 275 6.59 -20.70 8.22
CA PRO A 275 6.18 -20.61 9.62
C PRO A 275 6.17 -19.14 10.08
N GLN A 276 5.35 -18.84 11.08
CA GLN A 276 5.10 -17.47 11.55
C GLN A 276 6.37 -16.69 11.93
N PHE A 277 7.39 -17.36 12.48
CA PHE A 277 8.66 -16.71 12.85
C PHE A 277 9.51 -16.26 11.66
N LEU A 278 9.22 -16.74 10.45
CA LEU A 278 9.84 -16.27 9.20
C LEU A 278 8.98 -15.21 8.50
N SER A 279 7.80 -14.85 9.05
CA SER A 279 6.91 -13.85 8.46
C SER A 279 7.65 -12.53 8.24
N SER A 280 7.34 -11.88 7.13
CA SER A 280 7.94 -10.60 6.76
C SER A 280 7.30 -9.49 7.58
N GLN A 281 8.01 -8.99 8.60
CA GLN A 281 7.59 -7.85 9.39
C GLN A 281 8.31 -6.59 8.89
N PRO A 282 7.65 -5.72 8.09
CA PRO A 282 8.31 -4.55 7.48
C PRO A 282 8.60 -3.43 8.49
N THR A 283 7.88 -3.43 9.61
CA THR A 283 7.97 -2.43 10.67
C THR A 283 8.12 -3.09 12.04
N GLN A 284 8.75 -2.38 12.96
CA GLN A 284 8.80 -2.75 14.36
C GLN A 284 8.54 -1.50 15.21
N ILE A 285 7.85 -1.67 16.33
CA ILE A 285 7.65 -0.60 17.30
C ILE A 285 8.82 -0.65 18.28
N ASP A 286 9.52 0.48 18.39
CA ASP A 286 10.59 0.71 19.37
C ASP A 286 10.15 1.85 20.28
N GLN A 287 9.82 1.50 21.53
CA GLN A 287 9.18 2.39 22.52
C GLN A 287 7.84 2.97 22.00
N SER A 288 7.87 4.14 21.39
CA SER A 288 6.71 4.83 20.81
C SER A 288 6.87 5.15 19.32
N ARG A 289 8.05 4.87 18.76
CA ARG A 289 8.39 5.15 17.36
C ARG A 289 8.34 3.89 16.53
N THR A 290 8.02 4.05 15.25
CA THR A 290 8.05 2.97 14.28
C THR A 290 9.37 3.00 13.52
N ILE A 291 10.07 1.87 13.49
CA ILE A 291 11.28 1.68 12.69
C ILE A 291 10.97 0.75 11.51
N LEU A 292 11.64 0.98 10.38
CA LEU A 292 11.65 0.05 9.26
C LEU A 292 12.71 -1.02 9.51
N THR A 293 12.34 -2.28 9.28
CA THR A 293 13.23 -3.43 9.54
C THR A 293 14.28 -3.63 8.46
N SER A 294 14.00 -3.20 7.22
CA SER A 294 14.87 -3.37 6.06
C SER A 294 14.99 -2.12 5.18
N TYR A 295 16.04 -2.08 4.35
CA TYR A 295 16.22 -1.06 3.32
C TYR A 295 15.17 -1.23 2.22
N ILE A 296 14.37 -0.18 2.02
CA ILE A 296 13.47 -0.06 0.85
C ILE A 296 14.00 0.98 -0.16
N ALA A 297 14.83 1.90 0.32
CA ALA A 297 15.56 2.96 -0.38
C ALA A 297 16.66 3.44 0.58
N GLU A 298 16.98 4.74 0.59
CA GLU A 298 17.83 5.34 1.61
C GLU A 298 17.30 5.09 3.04
N PRO A 299 18.17 4.88 4.04
CA PRO A 299 17.80 4.38 5.36
C PRO A 299 17.20 5.48 6.28
N TYR A 300 16.11 6.13 5.87
CA TYR A 300 15.50 7.23 6.62
C TYR A 300 14.97 6.84 8.01
N TYR A 301 14.39 5.65 8.13
CA TYR A 301 13.75 5.18 9.37
C TYR A 301 14.29 3.82 9.82
N VAL A 302 15.52 3.48 9.40
CA VAL A 302 16.14 2.17 9.66
C VAL A 302 17.11 2.29 10.83
N LYS A 303 16.88 1.50 11.88
CA LYS A 303 17.75 1.48 13.06
C LYS A 303 19.11 0.86 12.73
N PRO A 304 20.25 1.43 13.20
CA PRO A 304 21.59 0.89 12.99
C PRO A 304 21.86 -0.29 13.91
N THR A 305 21.18 -1.41 13.67
CA THR A 305 21.47 -2.71 14.29
C THR A 305 22.76 -3.30 13.70
N ILE A 306 23.33 -4.32 14.36
CA ILE A 306 24.51 -5.03 13.83
C ILE A 306 24.22 -5.57 12.43
N TRP A 307 23.05 -6.19 12.23
CA TRP A 307 22.61 -6.69 10.92
C TRP A 307 22.40 -5.58 9.88
N ASN A 308 21.75 -4.48 10.24
CA ASN A 308 21.47 -3.39 9.30
C ASN A 308 22.71 -2.58 8.92
N ARG A 309 23.77 -2.63 9.74
CA ARG A 309 25.01 -1.88 9.50
C ARG A 309 26.16 -2.74 8.98
N TRP A 310 26.23 -4.00 9.38
CA TRP A 310 27.37 -4.90 9.11
C TRP A 310 26.96 -6.24 8.51
N GLY A 311 25.67 -6.48 8.28
CA GLY A 311 25.19 -7.70 7.62
C GLY A 311 25.46 -7.69 6.11
N PRO A 312 25.22 -8.82 5.41
CA PRO A 312 25.49 -8.96 3.98
C PRO A 312 24.80 -7.88 3.12
N GLY A 313 23.55 -7.54 3.46
CA GLY A 313 22.83 -6.47 2.78
C GLY A 313 23.49 -5.09 2.97
N ALA A 314 23.98 -4.79 4.17
CA ALA A 314 24.68 -3.55 4.45
C ALA A 314 25.99 -3.44 3.64
N TRP A 315 26.77 -4.51 3.57
CA TRP A 315 27.97 -4.58 2.73
C TRP A 315 27.65 -4.36 1.25
N TRP A 316 26.56 -4.95 0.75
CA TRP A 316 26.09 -4.68 -0.61
C TRP A 316 25.83 -3.18 -0.86
N TRP A 317 25.06 -2.53 0.02
CA TRP A 317 24.78 -1.09 -0.10
C TRP A 317 26.05 -0.24 -0.01
N TRP A 318 26.95 -0.57 0.91
CA TRP A 318 28.22 0.12 1.09
C TRP A 318 29.13 0.00 -0.15
N CYS A 319 29.24 -1.20 -0.73
CA CYS A 319 30.02 -1.44 -1.96
C CYS A 319 29.49 -0.64 -3.16
N LEU A 320 28.19 -0.32 -3.18
CA LEU A 320 27.56 0.54 -4.19
C LEU A 320 27.70 2.04 -3.90
N GLY A 321 28.37 2.42 -2.81
CA GLY A 321 28.56 3.81 -2.39
C GLY A 321 27.34 4.42 -1.70
N HIS A 322 26.41 3.60 -1.21
CA HIS A 322 25.20 4.08 -0.52
C HIS A 322 25.43 4.29 0.98
N PRO A 323 24.67 5.21 1.59
CA PRO A 323 24.76 5.48 3.02
C PRO A 323 24.29 4.28 3.85
N LEU A 324 25.06 3.99 4.90
CA LEU A 324 24.66 3.07 5.96
C LEU A 324 23.91 3.82 7.08
N PRO A 325 22.98 3.19 7.80
CA PRO A 325 22.33 3.76 8.95
C PRO A 325 23.37 4.02 10.03
N THR A 326 23.43 5.26 10.49
CA THR A 326 24.30 5.72 11.58
C THR A 326 23.46 6.31 12.69
N ARG A 327 23.95 6.23 13.94
CA ARG A 327 23.27 6.80 15.12
C ARG A 327 23.25 8.33 15.15
N LYS A 328 24.12 8.98 14.39
CA LYS A 328 24.22 10.43 14.29
C LYS A 328 24.19 10.80 12.82
N SER A 329 22.99 11.03 12.29
CA SER A 329 22.79 11.55 10.94
C SER A 329 21.98 12.83 11.01
N GLN A 330 22.42 13.87 10.28
CA GLN A 330 21.61 15.08 10.10
C GLN A 330 20.47 14.87 9.09
N HIS A 331 20.54 13.80 8.29
CA HIS A 331 19.63 13.55 7.17
C HIS A 331 18.68 12.36 7.41
N PHE A 332 19.06 11.39 8.24
CA PHE A 332 18.28 10.19 8.54
C PHE A 332 17.77 10.22 9.98
N ILE A 333 16.65 9.53 10.23
CA ILE A 333 15.96 9.46 11.54
C ILE A 333 16.00 7.98 12.00
N PRO A 334 17.18 7.48 12.43
CA PRO A 334 17.37 6.07 12.79
C PRO A 334 16.53 5.61 13.99
N GLU A 335 16.02 6.55 14.79
CA GLU A 335 15.08 6.30 15.89
C GLU A 335 13.67 5.95 15.40
N GLY A 336 13.42 6.06 14.09
CA GLY A 336 12.10 5.83 13.51
C GLY A 336 11.21 7.07 13.54
N TYR A 337 9.98 6.90 13.04
CA TYR A 337 9.00 7.97 12.92
C TYR A 337 7.91 7.88 13.98
N LEU A 338 7.33 9.04 14.31
CA LEU A 338 5.97 9.13 14.82
C LEU A 338 5.03 9.38 13.65
N ILE A 339 3.83 8.80 13.69
CA ILE A 339 2.86 8.91 12.59
C ILE A 339 2.55 10.39 12.24
N PRO A 340 2.35 11.30 13.22
CA PRO A 340 2.12 12.72 12.93
C PRO A 340 3.30 13.43 12.26
N ASP A 341 4.51 12.91 12.37
CA ASP A 341 5.73 13.53 11.84
C ASP A 341 5.97 13.21 10.36
N ILE A 342 5.23 12.26 9.77
CA ILE A 342 5.46 11.80 8.40
C ILE A 342 4.98 12.82 7.37
N GLY A 343 5.82 13.27 6.44
CA GLY A 343 5.43 14.23 5.40
C GLY A 343 5.83 15.67 5.70
N PRO A 344 5.27 16.66 4.99
CA PRO A 344 5.71 18.05 5.09
C PRO A 344 5.50 18.62 6.51
N ARG A 345 6.56 19.23 7.05
CA ARG A 345 6.52 19.98 8.32
C ARG A 345 6.07 21.41 8.04
N GLN A 346 4.77 21.69 8.10
CA GLN A 346 4.27 23.07 8.11
C GLN A 346 3.35 23.28 9.30
N GLY A 347 3.47 24.41 10.01
CA GLY A 347 2.76 24.69 11.26
C GLY A 347 1.22 24.65 11.20
N LYS A 348 0.62 24.62 10.00
CA LYS A 348 -0.83 24.44 9.78
C LYS A 348 -1.28 22.97 9.78
N THR A 349 -0.34 22.01 9.82
CA THR A 349 -0.66 20.58 9.59
C THR A 349 -1.26 19.90 10.81
N ALA A 350 -0.92 20.34 12.03
CA ALA A 350 -1.39 19.69 13.27
C ALA A 350 -2.89 19.87 13.50
N ALA A 351 -3.42 21.08 13.32
CA ALA A 351 -4.86 21.35 13.49
C ALA A 351 -5.70 20.67 12.39
N ILE A 352 -5.19 20.66 11.14
CA ILE A 352 -5.83 19.92 10.04
C ILE A 352 -5.82 18.43 10.35
N GLN A 353 -4.69 17.89 10.79
CA GLN A 353 -4.57 16.49 11.15
C GLN A 353 -5.52 16.10 12.27
N ALA A 354 -5.57 16.85 13.37
CA ALA A 354 -6.49 16.59 14.48
C ALA A 354 -7.95 16.60 14.03
N ARG A 355 -8.33 17.53 13.14
CA ARG A 355 -9.67 17.57 12.53
C ARG A 355 -9.95 16.31 11.69
N GLU A 356 -8.99 15.87 10.88
CA GLU A 356 -9.15 14.67 10.04
C GLU A 356 -9.17 13.39 10.88
N GLU A 357 -8.38 13.30 11.95
CA GLU A 357 -8.43 12.20 12.93
C GLU A 357 -9.82 12.15 13.60
N GLN A 358 -10.37 13.30 13.97
CA GLN A 358 -11.71 13.38 14.54
C GLN A 358 -12.79 12.94 13.53
N ALA A 359 -12.68 13.36 12.28
CA ALA A 359 -13.60 12.90 11.22
C ALA A 359 -13.54 11.37 11.02
N VAL A 360 -12.35 10.77 11.12
CA VAL A 360 -12.17 9.32 11.06
C VAL A 360 -12.80 8.64 12.27
N ARG A 361 -12.63 9.20 13.48
CA ARG A 361 -13.26 8.67 14.70
C ARG A 361 -14.79 8.68 14.61
N ILE A 362 -15.37 9.78 14.16
CA ILE A 362 -16.81 9.90 13.96
C ILE A 362 -17.29 8.86 12.93
N ALA A 363 -16.57 8.67 11.82
CA ALA A 363 -16.90 7.66 10.82
C ALA A 363 -16.83 6.21 11.36
N LEU A 364 -16.02 5.96 12.39
CA LEU A 364 -15.96 4.69 13.11
C LEU A 364 -17.04 4.55 14.21
N GLY A 365 -17.86 5.59 14.44
CA GLY A 365 -18.90 5.61 15.47
C GLY A 365 -18.41 5.98 16.87
N TYR A 366 -17.24 6.61 17.01
CA TYR A 366 -16.83 7.23 18.28
C TYR A 366 -17.54 8.59 18.46
N GLU A 367 -18.09 8.86 19.65
CA GLU A 367 -18.70 10.15 20.00
C GLU A 367 -17.67 11.29 20.03
N ASP A 368 -18.14 12.53 19.85
CA ASP A 368 -17.30 13.71 19.75
C ASP A 368 -16.62 14.00 21.11
N MET A 369 -15.30 13.80 21.21
CA MET A 369 -14.53 14.00 22.46
C MET A 369 -14.46 15.48 22.93
N ASN A 370 -15.25 16.37 22.34
CA ASN A 370 -15.41 17.76 22.77
C ASN A 370 -16.53 17.95 23.80
N GLU A 371 -17.34 16.93 24.09
CA GLU A 371 -18.33 16.97 25.16
C GLU A 371 -17.72 16.35 26.43
N LYS A 372 -17.59 17.16 27.48
CA LYS A 372 -17.06 16.74 28.78
C LYS A 372 -17.98 15.67 29.37
N ASP A 373 -17.61 14.41 29.29
CA ASP A 373 -18.16 13.36 30.16
C ASP A 373 -17.02 12.69 30.95
N PRO A 374 -17.04 12.67 32.31
CA PRO A 374 -15.87 12.29 33.12
C PRO A 374 -15.63 10.78 33.23
N GLU A 375 -16.42 9.92 32.58
CA GLU A 375 -16.25 8.48 32.69
C GLU A 375 -15.90 7.84 31.34
N GLY A 376 -14.67 7.33 31.23
CA GLY A 376 -14.14 6.71 30.02
C GLY A 376 -14.95 5.49 29.58
N ILE A 377 -15.82 5.66 28.59
CA ILE A 377 -16.56 4.56 27.96
C ILE A 377 -15.64 3.86 26.95
N ARG A 378 -15.25 2.62 27.30
CA ARG A 378 -14.60 1.67 26.38
C ARG A 378 -15.66 0.98 25.52
N PRO A 379 -15.37 0.61 24.26
CA PRO A 379 -16.29 -0.19 23.47
C PRO A 379 -16.51 -1.57 24.12
N ARG A 380 -17.78 -1.94 24.34
CA ARG A 380 -18.17 -3.30 24.77
C ARG A 380 -18.02 -4.25 23.59
N CYS A 381 -16.99 -5.10 23.62
CA CYS A 381 -16.83 -6.20 22.68
C CYS A 381 -16.76 -7.50 23.49
N HIS A 382 -17.85 -8.26 23.52
CA HIS A 382 -17.87 -9.62 24.10
C HIS A 382 -17.53 -10.63 23.00
N ILE A 383 -16.39 -11.29 23.13
CA ILE A 383 -15.93 -12.35 22.22
C ILE A 383 -16.43 -13.69 22.76
N HIS A 384 -17.11 -14.49 21.92
CA HIS A 384 -17.23 -15.93 22.12
C HIS A 384 -16.51 -16.64 20.97
N GLY A 385 -15.68 -17.61 21.33
CA GLY A 385 -14.60 -18.14 20.48
C GLY A 385 -15.06 -18.86 19.22
N MET A 386 -14.29 -18.66 18.15
CA MET A 386 -14.25 -19.55 16.99
C MET A 386 -12.82 -20.09 16.83
N THR A 387 -12.70 -21.41 16.90
CA THR A 387 -11.48 -22.15 16.61
C THR A 387 -11.39 -22.34 15.09
N ILE A 388 -10.33 -21.86 14.46
CA ILE A 388 -10.02 -22.10 13.06
C ILE A 388 -9.27 -23.44 12.97
N LEU A 389 -9.85 -24.44 12.30
CA LEU A 389 -9.16 -25.68 11.97
C LEU A 389 -8.30 -25.48 10.72
N PRO A 390 -7.09 -26.05 10.66
CA PRO A 390 -6.24 -25.97 9.47
C PRO A 390 -6.73 -26.93 8.37
N THR A 391 -6.94 -26.40 7.16
CA THR A 391 -7.14 -27.22 5.95
C THR A 391 -5.82 -27.43 5.23
N ARG A 392 -5.62 -28.68 4.75
CA ARG A 392 -4.42 -29.23 4.12
C ARG A 392 -4.01 -28.58 2.81
#